data_AF-A0A2H6N0W1-F1
#
_entry.id   AF-A0A2H6N0W1-F1
#
_cell.length_a   1.000
_cell.length_b   1.000
_cell.length_c   1.000
_cell.angle_alpha   90.00
_cell.angle_beta   90.00
_cell.angle_gamma   90.00
#
_symmetry.space_group_name_H-M   'P 1'
#
loop_
_entity.id
_entity.type
_entity.pdbx_description
1 polymer ?
#
loop_
_entity_poly.entity_id
_entity_poly.type
_entity_poly.pdbx_seq_one_letter_code
_entity_poly.pdbx_strand_id
1 'polypeptide(L)'
;SEAKPPGFSMASKKSGSDFHGSFSYLDDVPFKIGEKFRRPAKVGLPIGFYLPDSSQLIREAQATHQSFLTSQVPKTPSSSCAKGPGSFSYGDGQQALSPSEWQCLEIAVGMGYSHEEVLKAMKRKGQSTEQILEYLVVHGQLCAKGFDPLLVEAALEMHQCSEEKATEILQLMSQFQEMGFELQDIKEALLLHNNDQDGALEDLMT
;
A
#
# COMPACT_ATOMS: atom_id res chain seq x y z
N SER A 1 -87.55 -20.68 -10.92
CA SER A 1 -86.81 -20.25 -12.12
C SER A 1 -86.12 -18.94 -11.83
N GLU A 2 -84.91 -18.81 -12.34
CA GLU A 2 -84.20 -17.57 -12.59
C GLU A 2 -83.43 -16.90 -11.43
N ALA A 3 -82.19 -16.59 -11.77
CA ALA A 3 -81.06 -16.13 -10.99
C ALA A 3 -81.05 -14.61 -10.77
N LYS A 4 -80.39 -14.14 -9.70
CA LYS A 4 -79.63 -12.87 -9.68
C LYS A 4 -78.62 -12.85 -8.51
N PRO A 5 -77.47 -12.15 -8.62
CA PRO A 5 -76.16 -12.56 -8.11
C PRO A 5 -75.83 -11.94 -6.75
N PRO A 6 -74.74 -12.39 -6.08
CA PRO A 6 -74.15 -11.58 -5.01
C PRO A 6 -73.44 -10.36 -5.60
N GLY A 7 -74.02 -9.18 -5.34
CA GLY A 7 -73.42 -7.89 -5.61
C GLY A 7 -72.27 -7.60 -4.65
N PHE A 8 -71.18 -7.06 -5.21
CA PHE A 8 -70.06 -6.49 -4.48
C PHE A 8 -70.51 -5.23 -3.70
N SER A 9 -70.07 -5.10 -2.45
CA SER A 9 -69.94 -3.81 -1.78
C SER A 9 -68.76 -3.82 -0.83
N MET A 10 -68.10 -2.66 -0.80
CA MET A 10 -66.71 -2.41 -0.43
C MET A 10 -66.63 -1.62 0.89
N ALA A 11 -65.40 -1.58 1.42
CA ALA A 11 -64.81 -0.48 2.21
C ALA A 11 -64.91 -0.48 3.75
N SER A 12 -63.78 -0.90 4.34
CA SER A 12 -62.87 -0.10 5.18
C SER A 12 -63.29 0.40 6.56
N LYS A 13 -62.52 -0.05 7.56
CA LYS A 13 -61.79 0.69 8.64
C LYS A 13 -61.37 -0.39 9.66
N LYS A 14 -60.11 -0.55 10.10
CA LYS A 14 -59.15 0.46 10.56
C LYS A 14 -57.73 -0.16 10.51
N SER A 15 -56.80 0.58 9.91
CA SER A 15 -55.38 0.29 9.90
C SER A 15 -54.81 0.40 11.31
N GLY A 16 -54.09 -0.63 11.75
CA GLY A 16 -53.32 -0.67 12.98
C GLY A 16 -51.91 -1.16 12.68
N SER A 17 -50.98 -0.20 12.65
CA SER A 17 -49.54 -0.31 12.89
C SER A 17 -48.76 -1.48 12.28
N ASP A 18 -48.07 -1.15 11.18
CA ASP A 18 -46.68 -1.49 10.87
C ASP A 18 -45.99 -2.53 11.77
N PHE A 19 -45.91 -3.78 11.29
CA PHE A 19 -44.87 -4.71 11.71
C PHE A 19 -43.66 -4.56 10.78
N HIS A 20 -42.67 -3.78 11.23
CA HIS A 20 -41.30 -3.89 10.74
C HIS A 20 -40.57 -4.90 11.62
N GLY A 21 -40.29 -6.08 11.07
CA GLY A 21 -39.54 -7.12 11.78
C GLY A 21 -38.89 -8.06 10.79
N SER A 22 -37.63 -7.75 10.43
CA SER A 22 -36.75 -8.69 9.77
C SER A 22 -36.71 -9.99 10.59
N PHE A 23 -37.11 -11.10 9.96
CA PHE A 23 -37.11 -12.41 10.60
C PHE A 23 -35.66 -12.86 10.84
N SER A 24 -35.11 -12.55 12.01
CA SER A 24 -33.78 -13.00 12.46
C SER A 24 -33.89 -14.36 13.14
N TYR A 25 -33.85 -15.42 12.34
CA TYR A 25 -33.96 -16.83 12.75
C TYR A 25 -32.84 -17.33 13.71
N LEU A 26 -31.93 -16.45 14.16
CA LEU A 26 -30.84 -16.78 15.07
C LEU A 26 -30.94 -16.07 16.43
N ASP A 27 -31.97 -15.25 16.68
CA ASP A 27 -32.11 -14.51 17.96
C ASP A 27 -32.55 -15.40 19.13
N ASP A 28 -33.11 -16.58 18.88
CA ASP A 28 -33.62 -17.48 19.92
C ASP A 28 -32.70 -18.68 20.23
N VAL A 29 -31.41 -18.62 19.89
CA VAL A 29 -30.43 -19.64 20.30
C VAL A 29 -29.73 -19.19 21.58
N PRO A 30 -30.12 -19.67 22.78
CA PRO A 30 -29.43 -19.30 24.01
C PRO A 30 -28.02 -19.90 24.02
N PHE A 31 -27.00 -19.07 23.80
CA PHE A 31 -25.61 -19.45 23.95
C PHE A 31 -25.05 -18.89 25.27
N LYS A 32 -24.43 -19.77 26.07
CA LYS A 32 -23.75 -19.39 27.32
C LYS A 32 -22.30 -19.02 27.00
N ILE A 33 -21.99 -17.74 26.98
CA ILE A 33 -20.60 -17.26 26.93
C ILE A 33 -19.93 -17.66 28.26
N GLY A 34 -18.99 -18.59 28.19
CA GLY A 34 -18.21 -19.01 29.36
C GLY A 34 -17.38 -17.85 29.90
N GLU A 35 -17.18 -17.79 31.23
CA GLU A 35 -16.45 -16.72 31.93
C GLU A 35 -15.05 -16.45 31.34
N LYS A 36 -14.40 -17.49 30.82
CA LYS A 36 -13.11 -17.41 30.12
C LYS A 36 -13.12 -16.57 28.83
N PHE A 37 -14.29 -16.25 28.28
CA PHE A 37 -14.45 -15.41 27.09
C PHE A 37 -15.03 -14.03 27.41
N ARG A 38 -15.10 -13.66 28.70
CA ARG A 38 -15.49 -12.32 29.12
C ARG A 38 -14.41 -11.34 28.69
N ARG A 39 -14.82 -10.25 28.02
CA ARG A 39 -13.90 -9.18 27.59
C ARG A 39 -13.11 -8.66 28.80
N PRO A 40 -11.77 -8.56 28.73
CA PRO A 40 -10.99 -7.99 29.83
C PRO A 40 -11.48 -6.59 30.21
N ALA A 41 -11.31 -6.22 31.48
CA ALA A 41 -11.67 -4.90 31.96
C ALA A 41 -10.97 -3.82 31.11
N LYS A 42 -11.73 -2.79 30.73
CA LYS A 42 -11.23 -1.71 29.90
C LYS A 42 -10.28 -0.85 30.75
N VAL A 43 -8.98 -1.03 30.58
CA VAL A 43 -7.97 -0.21 31.27
C VAL A 43 -7.97 1.20 30.67
N GLY A 44 -8.20 2.20 31.51
CA GLY A 44 -8.13 3.61 31.11
C GLY A 44 -6.67 4.05 30.99
N LEU A 45 -6.39 4.95 30.06
CA LEU A 45 -5.08 5.61 29.95
C LEU A 45 -4.83 6.47 31.21
N PRO A 46 -3.57 6.62 31.65
CA PRO A 46 -3.24 7.43 32.83
C PRO A 46 -3.66 8.89 32.62
N ILE A 47 -4.14 9.52 33.70
CA ILE A 47 -4.41 10.97 33.77
C ILE A 47 -3.14 11.69 33.34
N GLY A 48 -3.14 12.28 32.14
CA GLY A 48 -1.96 12.97 31.58
C GLY A 48 -1.86 12.92 30.06
N PHE A 49 -2.55 12.00 29.39
CA PHE A 49 -2.66 12.02 27.93
C PHE A 49 -3.74 13.03 27.50
N TYR A 50 -3.36 14.31 27.38
CA TYR A 50 -4.21 15.31 26.74
C TYR A 50 -4.11 15.14 25.23
N LEU A 51 -5.16 14.59 24.62
CA LEU A 51 -5.30 14.53 23.17
C LEU A 51 -5.83 15.89 22.70
N PRO A 52 -5.11 16.64 21.85
CA PRO A 52 -5.64 17.88 21.29
C PRO A 52 -6.92 17.58 20.49
N ASP A 53 -7.99 18.29 20.80
CA ASP A 53 -9.28 18.16 20.14
C ASP A 53 -9.13 18.45 18.64
N SER A 54 -9.11 17.37 17.84
CA SER A 54 -8.90 17.44 16.39
C SER A 54 -10.03 18.15 15.64
N SER A 55 -11.10 18.55 16.33
CA SER A 55 -12.22 19.28 15.74
C SER A 55 -11.88 20.74 15.37
N GLN A 56 -10.80 21.32 15.90
CA GLN A 56 -10.39 22.68 15.52
C GLN A 56 -9.70 22.76 14.16
N LEU A 57 -8.92 21.73 13.79
CA LEU A 57 -8.20 21.66 12.51
C LEU A 57 -9.14 21.60 11.29
N ILE A 58 -10.33 20.99 11.44
CA ILE A 58 -11.31 20.92 10.34
C ILE A 58 -12.00 22.27 10.10
N ARG A 59 -12.05 23.14 11.12
CA ARG A 59 -12.74 24.45 11.01
C ARG A 59 -11.90 25.50 10.28
N GLU A 60 -10.58 25.37 10.28
CA GLU A 60 -9.69 26.31 9.58
C GLU A 60 -9.61 26.05 8.06
N ALA A 61 -9.97 24.85 7.60
CA ALA A 61 -9.99 24.51 6.18
C ALA A 61 -11.23 25.01 5.41
N GLN A 62 -12.16 25.74 6.04
CA GLN A 62 -13.43 26.18 5.43
C GLN A 62 -13.56 27.69 5.22
N ALA A 63 -12.49 28.48 5.40
CA ALA A 63 -12.57 29.95 5.36
C ALA A 63 -12.31 30.63 4.01
N THR A 64 -12.22 29.91 2.88
CA THR A 64 -11.99 30.52 1.56
C THR A 64 -12.77 29.88 0.42
N HIS A 65 -14.11 29.85 0.51
CA HIS A 65 -14.95 29.77 -0.69
C HIS A 65 -16.19 30.64 -0.53
N GLN A 66 -16.09 31.90 -0.97
CA GLN A 66 -17.23 32.76 -1.27
C GLN A 66 -17.81 32.37 -2.63
N SER A 67 -19.13 32.16 -2.66
CA SER A 67 -20.03 32.04 -3.83
C SER A 67 -19.85 30.78 -4.70
N PHE A 68 -20.86 29.98 -5.05
CA PHE A 68 -22.23 30.28 -5.48
C PHE A 68 -23.20 29.09 -5.23
N LEU A 69 -24.48 29.44 -5.07
CA LEU A 69 -25.72 28.69 -5.33
C LEU A 69 -26.20 27.62 -4.31
N THR A 70 -27.29 28.01 -3.66
CA THR A 70 -28.25 27.27 -2.84
C THR A 70 -28.84 26.03 -3.55
N SER A 71 -28.85 24.88 -2.88
CA SER A 71 -29.96 23.92 -2.96
C SER A 71 -29.95 22.97 -1.76
N GLN A 72 -31.14 22.50 -1.40
CA GLN A 72 -31.57 22.13 -0.05
C GLN A 72 -31.29 20.66 0.33
N VAL A 73 -31.17 20.42 1.64
CA VAL A 73 -30.89 19.16 2.40
C VAL A 73 -32.05 18.15 2.31
N PRO A 74 -31.90 16.84 2.66
CA PRO A 74 -32.14 16.38 4.05
C PRO A 74 -31.23 15.24 4.59
N LYS A 75 -31.39 14.96 5.90
CA LYS A 75 -30.46 14.36 6.89
C LYS A 75 -30.57 12.82 7.09
N THR A 76 -29.56 12.30 7.80
CA THR A 76 -29.51 11.13 8.74
C THR A 76 -28.86 9.81 8.23
N PRO A 77 -28.41 8.86 9.11
CA PRO A 77 -27.00 8.51 9.29
C PRO A 77 -26.71 7.00 9.03
N SER A 78 -25.47 6.57 9.31
CA SER A 78 -25.02 5.16 9.49
C SER A 78 -24.34 4.50 8.28
N SER A 79 -23.02 4.41 8.31
CA SER A 79 -22.38 3.09 8.46
C SER A 79 -20.94 3.27 8.96
N SER A 80 -20.70 2.71 10.14
CA SER A 80 -19.37 2.47 10.69
C SER A 80 -18.96 1.06 10.31
N CYS A 81 -17.73 0.88 9.81
CA CYS A 81 -16.81 -0.28 9.94
C CYS A 81 -15.75 -0.13 8.83
N ALA A 82 -14.43 -0.29 9.01
CA ALA A 82 -13.66 -0.85 10.11
C ALA A 82 -12.21 -0.29 10.11
N LYS A 83 -11.65 -0.25 11.32
CA LYS A 83 -10.24 -0.30 11.77
C LYS A 83 -9.16 -0.50 10.69
N GLY A 84 -8.17 0.41 10.68
CA GLY A 84 -6.92 0.24 9.93
C GLY A 84 -5.89 -0.66 10.62
N PRO A 85 -4.66 -0.70 10.08
CA PRO A 85 -3.47 -0.84 10.91
C PRO A 85 -2.37 0.18 10.55
N GLY A 86 -1.57 0.54 11.55
CA GLY A 86 -0.23 1.09 11.31
C GLY A 86 -0.15 2.60 11.18
N SER A 87 -0.21 3.29 12.32
CA SER A 87 0.55 4.53 12.47
C SER A 87 2.03 4.16 12.34
N PHE A 88 2.56 4.26 11.13
CA PHE A 88 3.99 4.43 10.94
C PHE A 88 4.24 5.92 11.16
N SER A 89 5.06 6.23 12.16
CA SER A 89 5.59 7.57 12.35
C SER A 89 6.36 7.90 11.08
N TYR A 90 5.77 8.70 10.18
CA TYR A 90 6.40 9.17 8.96
C TYR A 90 7.56 10.08 9.36
N GLY A 91 8.74 9.49 9.45
CA GLY A 91 9.99 10.21 9.22
C GLY A 91 9.96 10.69 7.78
N ASP A 92 9.74 11.99 7.64
CA ASP A 92 10.21 12.89 6.59
C ASP A 92 10.55 12.26 5.23
N GLY A 93 9.71 12.57 4.23
CA GLY A 93 9.93 12.18 2.84
C GLY A 93 8.64 11.84 2.10
N GLN A 94 7.65 12.73 2.11
CA GLN A 94 6.47 12.60 1.24
C GLN A 94 6.89 12.75 -0.22
N GLN A 95 7.40 11.66 -0.82
CA GLN A 95 7.44 11.54 -2.26
C GLN A 95 5.98 11.39 -2.69
N ALA A 96 5.41 12.44 -3.29
CA ALA A 96 4.06 12.41 -3.82
C ALA A 96 4.02 11.41 -4.99
N LEU A 97 3.77 10.14 -4.70
CA LEU A 97 3.62 9.10 -5.72
C LEU A 97 2.32 9.36 -6.49
N SER A 98 2.40 9.23 -7.80
CA SER A 98 1.26 9.25 -8.71
C SER A 98 0.33 8.05 -8.46
N PRO A 99 -0.95 8.13 -8.89
CA PRO A 99 -1.90 7.03 -8.70
C PRO A 99 -1.44 5.69 -9.30
N SER A 100 -0.71 5.72 -10.43
CA SER A 100 -0.14 4.52 -11.06
C SER A 100 0.97 3.89 -10.21
N GLU A 101 1.81 4.72 -9.58
CA GLU A 101 2.87 4.27 -8.67
C GLU A 101 2.31 3.61 -7.41
N TRP A 102 1.26 4.19 -6.82
CA TRP A 102 0.56 3.59 -5.69
C TRP A 102 -0.02 2.22 -6.02
N GLN A 103 -0.59 2.07 -7.21
CA GLN A 103 -1.14 0.79 -7.65
C GLN A 103 -0.03 -0.28 -7.78
N CYS A 104 1.13 0.07 -8.35
CA CYS A 104 2.26 -0.85 -8.45
C CYS A 104 2.76 -1.27 -7.05
N LEU A 105 2.87 -0.30 -6.14
CA LEU A 105 3.28 -0.52 -4.76
C LEU A 105 2.33 -1.49 -4.05
N GLU A 106 1.02 -1.27 -4.15
CA GLU A 106 0.01 -2.10 -3.50
C GLU A 106 0.01 -3.53 -4.05
N ILE A 107 0.18 -3.71 -5.36
CA ILE A 107 0.30 -5.04 -5.99
C ILE A 107 1.54 -5.78 -5.46
N ALA A 108 2.71 -5.13 -5.47
CA ALA A 108 3.96 -5.75 -5.02
C ALA A 108 3.94 -6.04 -3.51
N VAL A 109 3.42 -5.13 -2.69
CA VAL A 109 3.22 -5.37 -1.25
C VAL A 109 2.22 -6.51 -1.01
N GLY A 110 1.17 -6.60 -1.83
CA GLY A 110 0.23 -7.73 -1.81
C GLY A 110 0.86 -9.08 -2.12
N MET A 111 2.00 -9.10 -2.82
CA MET A 111 2.82 -10.29 -3.05
C MET A 111 3.77 -10.63 -1.89
N GLY A 112 3.89 -9.75 -0.89
CA GLY A 112 4.71 -9.96 0.31
C GLY A 112 6.03 -9.19 0.33
N TYR A 113 6.30 -8.32 -0.65
CA TYR A 113 7.48 -7.46 -0.62
C TYR A 113 7.32 -6.32 0.42
N SER A 114 8.43 -5.87 0.98
CA SER A 114 8.40 -4.74 1.90
C SER A 114 8.16 -3.42 1.16
N HIS A 115 7.49 -2.47 1.80
CA HIS A 115 7.22 -1.16 1.19
C HIS A 115 8.52 -0.44 0.81
N GLU A 116 9.57 -0.56 1.63
CA GLU A 116 10.85 0.09 1.41
C GLU A 116 11.57 -0.43 0.15
N GLU A 117 11.62 -1.76 -0.03
CA GLU A 117 12.24 -2.37 -1.21
C GLU A 117 11.50 -1.98 -2.48
N VAL A 118 10.17 -1.99 -2.44
CA VAL A 118 9.35 -1.62 -3.60
C VAL A 118 9.53 -0.15 -3.96
N LEU A 119 9.53 0.76 -2.97
CA LEU A 119 9.80 2.18 -3.21
C LEU A 119 11.21 2.42 -3.78
N LYS A 120 12.22 1.69 -3.29
CA LYS A 120 13.57 1.74 -3.83
C LYS A 120 13.60 1.26 -5.29
N ALA A 121 12.96 0.14 -5.59
CA ALA A 121 12.87 -0.43 -6.93
C ALA A 121 12.13 0.52 -7.90
N MET A 122 11.02 1.12 -7.45
CA MET A 122 10.26 2.11 -8.21
C MET A 122 11.10 3.34 -8.56
N LYS A 123 11.93 3.81 -7.63
CA LYS A 123 12.83 4.95 -7.89
C LYS A 123 13.89 4.63 -8.95
N ARG A 124 14.29 3.36 -9.08
CA ARG A 124 15.33 2.90 -10.01
C ARG A 124 14.76 2.55 -11.39
N LYS A 125 13.64 1.81 -11.44
CA LYS A 125 13.05 1.27 -12.69
C LYS A 125 11.80 1.99 -13.18
N GLY A 126 11.16 2.81 -12.35
CA GLY A 126 10.00 3.61 -12.73
C GLY A 126 8.65 2.99 -12.34
N GLN A 127 7.63 3.18 -13.19
CA GLN A 127 6.22 2.91 -12.88
C GLN A 127 5.66 1.58 -13.43
N SER A 128 6.52 0.70 -13.96
CA SER A 128 6.08 -0.60 -14.49
C SER A 128 6.18 -1.66 -13.40
N THR A 129 5.05 -2.26 -13.01
CA THR A 129 5.00 -3.35 -12.03
C THR A 129 5.94 -4.48 -12.40
N GLU A 130 6.00 -4.86 -13.69
CA GLU A 130 6.87 -5.95 -14.15
C GLU A 130 8.35 -5.61 -13.96
N GLN A 131 8.77 -4.39 -14.30
CA GLN A 131 10.17 -3.98 -14.14
C GLN A 131 10.56 -3.83 -12.67
N ILE A 132 9.63 -3.38 -11.82
CA ILE A 132 9.83 -3.31 -10.37
C ILE A 132 10.03 -4.72 -9.81
N LEU A 133 9.16 -5.66 -10.17
CA LEU A 133 9.24 -7.04 -9.71
C LEU A 133 10.50 -7.72 -10.22
N GLU A 134 10.87 -7.51 -11.49
CA GLU A 134 12.11 -8.03 -12.07
C GLU A 134 13.34 -7.52 -11.31
N TYR A 135 13.41 -6.21 -11.02
CA TYR A 135 14.49 -5.64 -10.21
C TYR A 135 14.55 -6.23 -8.81
N LEU A 136 13.40 -6.36 -8.13
CA LEU A 136 13.34 -6.93 -6.78
C LEU A 136 13.83 -8.37 -6.75
N VAL A 137 13.43 -9.17 -7.74
CA VAL A 137 13.85 -10.57 -7.87
C VAL A 137 15.36 -10.67 -8.11
N VAL A 138 15.89 -9.94 -9.11
CA VAL A 138 17.32 -9.99 -9.43
C VAL A 138 18.16 -9.44 -8.28
N HIS A 139 17.76 -8.31 -7.68
CA HIS A 139 18.43 -7.73 -6.51
C HIS A 139 18.48 -8.74 -5.35
N GLY A 140 17.36 -9.40 -5.04
CA GLY A 140 17.30 -10.43 -4.00
C GLY A 140 18.20 -11.62 -4.29
N GLN A 141 18.26 -12.09 -5.53
CA GLN A 141 19.14 -13.19 -5.95
C GLN A 141 20.62 -12.84 -5.83
N LEU A 142 21.01 -11.64 -6.26
CA LEU A 142 22.39 -11.18 -6.16
C LEU A 142 22.83 -11.01 -4.70
N CYS A 143 21.97 -10.44 -3.85
CA CYS A 143 22.22 -10.38 -2.40
C CYS A 143 22.32 -11.79 -1.78
N ALA A 144 21.47 -12.73 -2.20
CA ALA A 144 21.52 -14.11 -1.72
C ALA A 144 22.82 -14.86 -2.13
N LYS A 145 23.47 -14.42 -3.22
CA LYS A 145 24.80 -14.93 -3.64
C LYS A 145 25.94 -14.39 -2.77
N GLY A 146 25.69 -13.39 -1.90
CA GLY A 146 26.68 -12.83 -0.99
C GLY A 146 27.38 -11.57 -1.49
N PHE A 147 26.91 -10.97 -2.59
CA PHE A 147 27.40 -9.67 -3.04
C PHE A 147 26.95 -8.54 -2.12
N ASP A 148 27.76 -7.49 -2.01
CA ASP A 148 27.41 -6.28 -1.26
C ASP A 148 26.22 -5.57 -1.93
N PRO A 149 25.12 -5.30 -1.20
CA PRO A 149 23.98 -4.55 -1.71
C PRO A 149 24.35 -3.23 -2.42
N LEU A 150 25.40 -2.53 -1.98
CA LEU A 150 25.85 -1.29 -2.62
C LEU A 150 26.40 -1.54 -4.02
N LEU A 151 27.16 -2.62 -4.19
CA LEU A 151 27.71 -3.04 -5.47
C LEU A 151 26.58 -3.55 -6.39
N VAL A 152 25.63 -4.31 -5.84
CA VAL A 152 24.43 -4.80 -6.53
C VAL A 152 23.61 -3.64 -7.09
N GLU A 153 23.40 -2.59 -6.29
CA GLU A 153 22.72 -1.39 -6.74
C GLU A 153 23.46 -0.68 -7.89
N ALA A 154 24.80 -0.59 -7.82
CA ALA A 154 25.60 0.00 -8.88
C ALA A 154 25.59 -0.84 -10.17
N ALA A 155 25.66 -2.16 -10.08
CA ALA A 155 25.58 -3.05 -11.24
C ALA A 155 24.20 -2.99 -11.93
N LEU A 156 23.12 -2.97 -11.15
CA LEU A 156 21.74 -2.87 -11.66
C LEU A 156 21.41 -1.49 -12.23
N GLU A 157 22.15 -0.46 -11.84
CA GLU A 157 22.08 0.88 -12.44
C GLU A 157 22.72 0.90 -13.83
N MET A 158 23.83 0.19 -14.02
CA MET A 158 24.55 0.16 -15.29
C MET A 158 23.88 -0.71 -16.34
N HIS A 159 23.43 -1.92 -15.97
CA HIS A 159 22.82 -2.87 -16.90
C HIS A 159 21.39 -3.25 -16.49
N GLN A 160 20.48 -3.09 -17.45
CA GLN A 160 19.04 -3.24 -17.22
C GLN A 160 18.62 -4.72 -17.04
N CYS A 161 18.74 -5.23 -15.81
CA CYS A 161 18.03 -6.41 -15.27
C CYS A 161 18.39 -7.82 -15.77
N SER A 162 19.48 -8.06 -16.51
CA SER A 162 19.93 -9.45 -16.73
C SER A 162 20.73 -9.94 -15.53
N GLU A 163 20.28 -11.05 -14.92
CA GLU A 163 20.96 -11.69 -13.79
C GLU A 163 22.40 -12.05 -14.14
N GLU A 164 22.61 -12.63 -15.32
CA GLU A 164 23.92 -13.09 -15.79
C GLU A 164 24.88 -11.92 -15.98
N LYS A 165 24.43 -10.85 -16.65
CA LYS A 165 25.25 -9.65 -16.85
C LYS A 165 25.55 -8.93 -15.54
N ALA A 166 24.57 -8.84 -14.64
CA ALA A 166 24.78 -8.23 -13.34
C ALA A 166 25.81 -9.00 -12.52
N THR A 167 25.82 -10.34 -12.57
CA THR A 167 26.86 -11.12 -11.88
C THR A 167 28.25 -10.93 -12.46
N GLU A 168 28.37 -10.83 -13.79
CA GLU A 168 29.65 -10.57 -14.46
C GLU A 168 30.23 -9.20 -14.04
N ILE A 169 29.40 -8.16 -14.08
CA ILE A 169 29.77 -6.81 -13.63
C ILE A 169 30.19 -6.81 -12.17
N LEU A 170 29.42 -7.45 -11.29
CA LEU A 170 29.75 -7.52 -9.86
C LEU A 170 31.10 -8.20 -9.62
N GLN A 171 31.39 -9.26 -10.38
CA GLN A 171 32.65 -9.97 -10.27
C GLN A 171 33.83 -9.11 -10.74
N LEU A 172 33.68 -8.39 -11.86
CA LEU A 172 34.68 -7.45 -12.35
C LEU A 172 34.89 -6.27 -11.41
N MET A 173 33.79 -5.70 -10.89
CA MET A 173 33.83 -4.60 -9.92
C MET A 173 34.56 -5.00 -8.64
N SER A 174 34.27 -6.18 -8.10
CA SER A 174 34.97 -6.71 -6.93
C SER A 174 36.46 -6.92 -7.23
N GLN A 175 36.80 -7.50 -8.39
CA GLN A 175 38.19 -7.71 -8.80
C GLN A 175 38.97 -6.40 -8.93
N PHE A 176 38.37 -5.37 -9.55
CA PHE A 176 39.03 -4.08 -9.74
C PHE A 176 39.12 -3.29 -8.43
N GLN A 177 38.14 -3.41 -7.54
CA GLN A 177 38.22 -2.86 -6.18
C GLN A 177 39.34 -3.51 -5.36
N GLU A 178 39.55 -4.83 -5.48
CA GLU A 178 40.68 -5.52 -4.83
C GLU A 178 42.04 -5.04 -5.34
N MET A 179 42.11 -4.55 -6.58
CA MET A 179 43.30 -3.90 -7.14
C MET A 179 43.48 -2.44 -6.69
N GLY A 180 42.48 -1.87 -6.01
CA GLY A 180 42.54 -0.52 -5.44
C GLY A 180 42.03 0.59 -6.36
N PHE A 181 41.35 0.25 -7.47
CA PHE A 181 40.72 1.24 -8.35
C PHE A 181 39.45 1.82 -7.70
N GLU A 182 39.12 3.08 -8.00
CA GLU A 182 37.92 3.72 -7.49
C GLU A 182 36.66 3.18 -8.16
N LEU A 183 35.58 3.02 -7.39
CA LEU A 183 34.31 2.47 -7.89
C LEU A 183 33.73 3.26 -9.06
N GLN A 184 33.91 4.58 -9.09
CA GLN A 184 33.40 5.43 -10.17
C GLN A 184 34.14 5.15 -11.49
N ASP A 185 35.48 5.11 -11.46
CA ASP A 185 36.30 4.82 -12.64
C ASP A 185 36.03 3.41 -13.17
N ILE A 186 35.91 2.44 -12.26
CA ILE A 186 35.53 1.06 -12.59
C ILE A 186 34.19 1.04 -13.35
N LYS A 187 33.17 1.78 -12.87
CA LYS A 187 31.85 1.82 -13.51
C LYS A 187 31.95 2.44 -14.91
N GLU A 188 32.74 3.50 -15.08
CA GLU A 188 32.92 4.16 -16.39
C GLU A 188 33.64 3.25 -17.38
N ALA A 189 34.73 2.61 -16.98
CA ALA A 189 35.49 1.68 -17.80
C ALA A 189 34.63 0.45 -18.20
N LEU A 190 33.91 -0.15 -17.25
CA LEU A 190 33.02 -1.29 -17.53
C LEU A 190 31.86 -0.91 -18.46
N LEU A 191 31.33 0.31 -18.34
CA LEU A 191 30.28 0.80 -19.23
C LEU A 191 30.81 1.05 -20.65
N LEU A 192 32.02 1.59 -20.77
CA LEU A 192 32.67 1.87 -22.05
C LEU A 192 33.01 0.58 -22.81
N HIS A 193 33.53 -0.41 -22.09
CA HIS A 193 33.99 -1.68 -22.65
C HIS A 193 32.93 -2.79 -22.62
N ASN A 194 31.67 -2.47 -22.25
CA ASN A 194 30.55 -3.40 -22.25
C ASN A 194 30.87 -4.74 -21.53
N ASN A 195 31.48 -4.63 -20.35
CA ASN A 195 31.94 -5.72 -19.49
C ASN A 195 33.19 -6.50 -19.96
N ASP A 196 33.92 -6.03 -20.97
CA ASP A 196 35.20 -6.65 -21.34
C ASP A 196 36.27 -6.36 -20.27
N GLN A 197 36.75 -7.41 -19.58
CA GLN A 197 37.72 -7.29 -18.49
C GLN A 197 39.02 -6.62 -18.95
N ASP A 198 39.63 -7.10 -20.04
CA ASP A 198 40.94 -6.63 -20.48
C ASP A 198 40.88 -5.18 -20.98
N GLY A 199 39.81 -4.81 -21.69
CA GLY A 199 39.61 -3.45 -22.18
C GLY A 199 39.40 -2.45 -21.05
N ALA A 200 38.53 -2.79 -20.09
CA ALA A 200 38.30 -1.94 -18.93
C ALA A 200 39.54 -1.81 -18.03
N LEU A 201 40.36 -2.87 -17.93
CA LEU A 201 41.60 -2.82 -17.17
C LEU A 201 42.67 -1.96 -17.85
N GLU A 202 42.76 -2.01 -19.18
CA GLU A 202 43.68 -1.14 -19.95
C GLU A 202 43.36 0.34 -19.71
N ASP A 203 42.07 0.71 -19.77
CA ASP A 203 41.61 2.08 -19.54
C ASP A 203 41.88 2.56 -18.11
N LEU A 204 41.67 1.68 -17.11
CA LEU A 204 41.96 1.98 -15.70
C LEU A 204 43.45 2.15 -15.38
N MET A 205 44.34 1.59 -16.21
CA MET A 205 45.79 1.67 -16.02
C MET A 205 46.43 2.88 -16.71
N THR A 206 45.71 3.56 -17.61
CA THR A 206 46.20 4.72 -18.38
C THR A 206 46.04 6.05 -17.67
#